data_AF-A0A7V9ZEF4-F1
#
_entry.id   AF-A0A7V9ZEF4-F1
#
_cell.length_a   1.000
_cell.length_b   1.000
_cell.length_c   1.000
_cell.angle_alpha   90.00
_cell.angle_beta   90.00
_cell.angle_gamma   90.00
#
_symmetry.space_group_name_H-M   'P 1'
#
loop_
_entity.id
_entity.type
_entity.pdbx_description
1 polymer ?
#
loop_
_entity_poly.entity_id
_entity_poly.type
_entity_poly.pdbx_seq_one_letter_code
_entity_poly.pdbx_strand_id
1 'polypeptide(L)'
;QYAFPEPLNWQLNPDVTVRGKGVMEKCTFCVQRIRDAENRASLEHRGLAGDEFTTACAEACPSRAITFGDAADETWTVAKLVDDTRAYHVFEELNTFTAVVYLKKVNHPGPGGAASGSRGAGTAERPGAGH
;
A
#
# COMPACT_ATOMS: atom_id res chain seq x y z
N GLN A 1 -24.71 -16.21 14.10
CA GLN A 1 -24.03 -15.87 12.83
C GLN A 1 -25.07 -16.00 11.73
N TYR A 2 -25.28 -14.97 10.90
CA TYR A 2 -26.06 -15.17 9.68
C TYR A 2 -25.23 -16.10 8.80
N ALA A 3 -25.66 -17.35 8.64
CA ALA A 3 -25.02 -18.27 7.70
C ALA A 3 -25.25 -17.72 6.29
N PHE A 4 -24.16 -17.54 5.52
CA PHE A 4 -24.30 -17.24 4.09
C PHE A 4 -25.12 -18.37 3.47
N PRO A 5 -26.26 -18.07 2.80
CA PRO A 5 -27.09 -19.12 2.24
C PRO A 5 -26.33 -19.82 1.11
N GLU A 6 -26.56 -21.12 0.96
CA GLU A 6 -26.01 -21.86 -0.16
C GLU A 6 -26.58 -21.34 -1.49
N PRO A 7 -25.76 -21.13 -2.54
CA PRO A 7 -24.33 -21.47 -2.67
C PRO A 7 -23.36 -20.30 -2.43
N LEU A 8 -23.82 -19.17 -1.89
CA LEU A 8 -23.00 -17.96 -1.74
C LEU A 8 -21.79 -18.17 -0.82
N ASN A 9 -21.85 -19.16 0.07
CA ASN A 9 -20.75 -19.55 0.95
C ASN A 9 -19.49 -20.00 0.19
N TRP A 10 -19.60 -20.48 -1.06
CA TRP A 10 -18.45 -20.94 -1.85
C TRP A 10 -17.56 -19.81 -2.40
N GLN A 11 -18.04 -18.57 -2.39
CA GLN A 11 -17.27 -17.40 -2.83
C GLN A 11 -16.29 -16.91 -1.75
N LEU A 12 -16.39 -17.44 -0.53
CA LEU A 12 -15.59 -17.00 0.60
C LEU A 12 -14.21 -17.66 0.51
N ASN A 13 -13.17 -16.84 0.69
CA ASN A 13 -11.82 -17.36 0.81
C ASN A 13 -11.69 -18.11 2.16
N PRO A 14 -11.30 -19.40 2.16
CA PRO A 14 -11.16 -20.19 3.38
C PRO A 14 -10.04 -19.70 4.32
N ASP A 15 -9.04 -18.98 3.79
CA ASP A 15 -7.86 -18.51 4.52
C ASP A 15 -8.12 -17.19 5.27
N VAL A 16 -9.33 -16.62 5.14
CA VAL A 16 -9.72 -15.36 5.79
C VAL A 16 -10.96 -15.56 6.65
N THR A 17 -10.90 -15.07 7.88
CA THR A 17 -12.02 -15.17 8.81
C THR A 17 -13.23 -14.36 8.35
N VAL A 18 -14.40 -14.99 8.29
CA VAL A 18 -15.69 -14.31 8.10
C VAL A 18 -16.15 -13.73 9.44
N ARG A 19 -16.25 -12.40 9.52
CA ARG A 19 -16.57 -11.70 10.76
C ARG A 19 -18.08 -11.57 10.98
N GLY A 20 -18.49 -11.64 12.25
CA GLY A 20 -19.87 -11.42 12.67
C GLY A 20 -20.20 -9.94 12.89
N LYS A 21 -21.46 -9.64 13.21
CA LYS A 21 -21.91 -8.28 13.53
C LYS A 21 -21.15 -7.73 14.74
N GLY A 22 -20.70 -6.47 14.65
CA GLY A 22 -20.02 -5.75 15.75
C GLY A 22 -18.51 -5.95 15.82
N VAL A 23 -17.89 -6.65 14.88
CA VAL A 23 -16.42 -6.80 14.82
C VAL A 23 -15.86 -5.78 13.83
N MET A 24 -14.88 -5.00 14.27
CA MET A 24 -14.17 -4.04 13.42
C MET A 24 -13.24 -4.74 12.44
N GLU A 25 -13.08 -4.14 11.26
CA GLU A 25 -12.18 -4.62 10.22
C GLU A 25 -11.37 -3.51 9.59
N LYS A 26 -10.21 -3.89 9.05
CA LYS A 26 -9.29 -2.99 8.35
C LYS A 26 -8.43 -3.78 7.37
N CYS A 27 -7.72 -3.06 6.52
CA CYS A 27 -6.72 -3.66 5.62
C CYS A 27 -5.61 -4.32 6.45
N THR A 28 -5.46 -5.64 6.28
CA THR A 28 -4.40 -6.44 6.93
C THR A 28 -3.24 -6.72 5.97
N PHE A 29 -3.14 -5.97 4.86
CA PHE A 29 -2.17 -6.21 3.79
C PHE A 29 -2.16 -7.66 3.29
N CYS A 30 -3.34 -8.25 3.16
CA CYS A 30 -3.52 -9.65 2.76
C CYS A 30 -2.64 -10.60 3.58
N VAL A 31 -2.66 -10.47 4.92
CA VAL A 31 -1.86 -11.30 5.84
C VAL A 31 -1.90 -12.79 5.53
N GLN A 32 -3.02 -13.31 5.03
CA GLN A 32 -3.13 -14.70 4.58
C GLN A 32 -2.10 -15.04 3.49
N ARG A 33 -1.94 -14.18 2.48
CA ARG A 33 -0.95 -14.37 1.39
C ARG A 33 0.49 -14.22 1.89
N ILE A 34 0.73 -13.32 2.85
CA ILE A 34 2.05 -13.16 3.48
C ILE A 34 2.44 -14.47 4.19
N ARG A 35 1.53 -15.01 5.02
CA ARG A 35 1.79 -16.24 5.77
C ARG A 35 1.97 -17.44 4.85
N ASP A 36 1.19 -17.54 3.77
CA ASP A 36 1.37 -18.62 2.80
C ASP A 36 2.73 -18.56 2.11
N ALA A 37 3.20 -17.36 1.77
CA ALA A 37 4.53 -17.17 1.17
C ALA A 37 5.66 -17.50 2.16
N GLU A 38 5.59 -16.99 3.39
CA GLU A 38 6.55 -17.30 4.45
C GLU A 38 6.60 -18.81 4.75
N ASN A 39 5.44 -19.45 4.85
CA ASN A 39 5.33 -20.88 5.12
C ASN A 39 5.98 -21.70 4.00
N ARG A 40 5.73 -21.35 2.75
CA ARG A 40 6.32 -22.04 1.59
C ARG A 40 7.84 -21.85 1.53
N ALA A 41 8.33 -20.62 1.74
CA ALA A 41 9.77 -20.36 1.80
C ALA A 41 10.44 -21.15 2.94
N SER A 42 9.78 -21.22 4.11
CA SER A 42 10.25 -22.01 5.25
C SER A 42 10.32 -23.52 4.97
N LEU A 43 9.30 -24.08 4.31
CA LEU A 43 9.28 -25.49 3.88
C LEU A 43 10.37 -25.80 2.86
N GLU A 44 10.73 -24.82 2.03
CA GLU A 44 11.80 -24.92 1.02
C GLU A 44 13.18 -24.55 1.60
N HIS A 45 13.29 -24.28 2.90
CA HIS A 45 14.51 -23.88 3.60
C HIS A 45 15.24 -22.69 2.95
N ARG A 46 14.49 -21.70 2.48
CA ARG A 46 15.02 -20.47 1.87
C ARG A 46 14.35 -19.22 2.43
N GLY A 47 14.95 -18.07 2.17
CA GLY A 47 14.30 -16.78 2.38
C GLY A 47 13.21 -16.50 1.34
N LEU A 48 12.38 -15.50 1.64
CA LEU A 48 11.47 -14.92 0.65
C LEU A 48 12.28 -14.22 -0.44
N ALA A 49 11.95 -14.49 -1.70
CA ALA A 49 12.53 -13.80 -2.83
C ALA A 49 11.82 -12.46 -3.07
N GLY A 50 12.54 -11.52 -3.68
CA GLY A 50 11.99 -10.23 -4.09
C GLY A 50 10.74 -10.39 -4.97
N ASP A 51 9.68 -9.65 -4.62
CA ASP A 51 8.40 -9.61 -5.33
C ASP A 51 7.76 -11.01 -5.56
N GLU A 52 8.06 -11.99 -4.70
CA GLU A 52 7.58 -13.38 -4.82
C GLU A 52 6.06 -13.53 -4.68
N PHE A 53 5.43 -12.61 -3.96
CA PHE A 53 3.98 -12.56 -3.80
C PHE A 53 3.49 -11.11 -3.82
N THR A 54 2.19 -10.92 -4.00
CA THR A 54 1.58 -9.59 -3.94
C THR A 54 0.19 -9.63 -3.30
N THR A 55 -0.29 -8.46 -2.90
CA THR A 55 -1.62 -8.28 -2.31
C THR A 55 -2.71 -8.29 -3.37
N ALA A 56 -3.94 -8.63 -2.99
CA ALA A 56 -5.06 -8.70 -3.91
C ALA A 56 -5.34 -7.35 -4.59
N CYS A 57 -5.18 -6.23 -3.88
CA CYS A 57 -5.39 -4.90 -4.45
C CYS A 57 -4.29 -4.49 -5.45
N ALA A 58 -3.03 -4.91 -5.22
CA ALA A 58 -1.95 -4.70 -6.17
C ALA A 58 -2.13 -5.56 -7.43
N GLU A 59 -2.47 -6.83 -7.27
CA GLU A 59 -2.74 -7.76 -8.37
C GLU A 59 -3.91 -7.31 -9.24
N ALA A 60 -5.00 -6.84 -8.62
CA ALA A 60 -6.20 -6.40 -9.34
C ALA A 60 -6.02 -5.05 -10.06
N CYS A 61 -4.97 -4.29 -9.77
CA CYS A 61 -4.80 -2.94 -10.29
C CYS A 61 -4.20 -2.95 -11.71
N PRO A 62 -4.98 -2.63 -12.76
CA PRO A 62 -4.48 -2.69 -14.14
C PRO A 62 -3.39 -1.65 -14.43
N SER A 63 -3.45 -0.50 -13.75
CA SER A 63 -2.44 0.56 -13.88
C SER A 63 -1.18 0.31 -13.06
N ARG A 64 -1.14 -0.76 -12.25
CA ARG A 64 -0.02 -1.07 -11.34
C ARG A 64 0.33 0.09 -10.40
N ALA A 65 -0.71 0.78 -9.91
CA ALA A 65 -0.55 1.93 -9.02
C ALA A 65 -0.11 1.55 -7.60
N ILE A 66 -0.34 0.30 -7.19
CA ILE A 66 0.02 -0.23 -5.87
C ILE A 66 1.14 -1.23 -6.07
N THR A 67 2.27 -1.01 -5.40
CA THR A 67 3.36 -1.98 -5.29
C THR A 67 3.44 -2.40 -3.83
N PHE A 68 3.55 -3.69 -3.58
CA PHE A 68 3.61 -4.26 -2.24
C PHE A 68 4.87 -5.10 -2.09
N GLY A 69 5.52 -5.03 -0.93
CA GLY A 69 6.70 -5.82 -0.66
C GLY A 69 7.35 -5.54 0.68
N ASP A 70 8.53 -6.13 0.89
CA ASP A 70 9.40 -5.79 2.01
C ASP A 70 10.24 -4.56 1.68
N ALA A 71 10.07 -3.48 2.45
CA ALA A 71 10.83 -2.24 2.28
C ALA A 71 12.24 -2.31 2.89
N ALA A 72 12.52 -3.30 3.74
CA ALA A 72 13.84 -3.48 4.34
C ALA A 72 14.80 -4.28 3.44
N ASP A 73 14.28 -4.96 2.41
CA ASP A 73 15.05 -5.75 1.47
C ASP A 73 15.17 -5.03 0.12
N GLU A 74 16.38 -4.60 -0.23
CA GLU A 74 16.70 -3.88 -1.47
C GLU A 74 16.39 -4.66 -2.75
N THR A 75 16.21 -5.99 -2.66
CA THR A 75 15.84 -6.83 -3.81
C THR A 75 14.39 -6.59 -4.25
N TRP A 76 13.52 -6.09 -3.37
CA TRP A 76 12.12 -5.82 -3.67
C TRP A 76 11.94 -4.51 -4.43
N THR A 77 10.93 -4.46 -5.29
CA THR A 77 10.61 -3.23 -6.03
C THR A 77 10.20 -2.09 -5.09
N VAL A 78 9.55 -2.40 -3.96
CA VAL A 78 9.06 -1.38 -3.02
C VAL A 78 10.19 -0.58 -2.36
N ALA A 79 11.33 -1.21 -2.03
CA ALA A 79 12.46 -0.55 -1.39
C ALA A 79 12.95 0.65 -2.22
N LYS A 80 13.00 0.48 -3.55
CA LYS A 80 13.38 1.55 -4.49
C LYS A 80 12.35 2.66 -4.61
N LEU A 81 11.06 2.35 -4.42
CA LEU A 81 9.97 3.34 -4.53
C LEU A 81 9.84 4.19 -3.26
N VAL A 82 10.21 3.64 -2.10
CA VAL A 82 10.22 4.38 -0.82
C VAL A 82 11.25 5.52 -0.87
N ASP A 83 12.36 5.32 -1.56
CA ASP A 83 13.40 6.34 -1.76
C ASP A 83 13.16 7.30 -2.95
N ASP A 84 12.02 7.20 -3.65
CA ASP A 84 11.68 8.13 -4.74
C ASP A 84 11.52 9.55 -4.17
N THR A 85 12.06 10.55 -4.88
CA THR A 85 11.91 11.98 -4.51
C THR A 85 10.47 12.47 -4.38
N ARG A 86 9.50 11.71 -4.91
CA ARG A 86 8.06 11.97 -4.83
C ARG A 86 7.38 11.23 -3.68
N ALA A 87 8.11 10.41 -2.94
CA ALA A 87 7.60 9.66 -1.81
C ALA A 87 7.23 10.59 -0.65
N TYR A 88 6.08 10.32 -0.02
CA TYR A 88 5.67 11.00 1.21
C TYR A 88 4.74 10.12 2.05
N HIS A 89 4.75 10.35 3.36
CA HIS A 89 3.79 9.76 4.29
C HIS A 89 2.58 10.66 4.46
N VAL A 90 1.39 10.07 4.59
CA VAL A 90 0.18 10.84 4.87
C VAL A 90 0.15 11.17 6.37
N PHE A 91 -0.07 12.46 6.69
CA PHE A 91 -0.02 13.00 8.06
C PHE A 91 1.34 12.80 8.74
N GLU A 92 2.41 13.15 8.04
CA GLU A 92 3.78 13.06 8.55
C GLU A 92 3.98 13.95 9.80
N GLU A 93 3.25 15.06 9.92
CA GLU A 93 3.31 15.96 11.07
C GLU A 93 2.84 15.30 12.37
N LEU A 94 2.04 14.23 12.27
CA LEU A 94 1.55 13.46 13.40
C LEU A 94 2.50 12.31 13.80
N ASN A 95 3.62 12.15 13.09
CA ASN A 95 4.65 11.16 13.35
C ASN A 95 4.11 9.71 13.47
N THR A 96 3.15 9.36 12.61
CA THR A 96 2.44 8.08 12.66
C THR A 96 3.21 6.92 12.01
N PHE A 97 4.34 7.21 11.35
CA PHE A 97 5.22 6.24 10.66
C PHE A 97 4.43 5.18 9.86
N THR A 98 3.61 5.64 8.92
CA THR A 98 2.73 4.75 8.16
C THR A 98 3.52 3.77 7.31
N ALA A 99 3.11 2.50 7.29
CA ALA A 99 3.69 1.49 6.40
C ALA A 99 3.38 1.72 4.90
N VAL A 100 2.39 2.58 4.59
CA VAL A 100 2.05 2.96 3.22
C VAL A 100 2.72 4.29 2.89
N VAL A 101 3.48 4.29 1.80
CA VAL A 101 4.13 5.47 1.21
C VAL A 101 3.41 5.81 -0.09
N TYR A 102 3.13 7.10 -0.31
CA TYR A 102 2.46 7.58 -1.52
C TYR A 102 3.45 8.28 -2.43
N LEU A 103 3.24 8.16 -3.75
CA LEU A 103 4.01 8.89 -4.75
C LEU A 103 3.20 10.06 -5.30
N LYS A 104 3.81 11.25 -5.29
CA LYS A 104 3.17 12.46 -5.80
C LYS A 104 2.83 12.33 -7.30
N LYS A 105 1.60 12.74 -7.64
CA LYS A 105 1.13 12.85 -9.03
C LYS A 105 1.89 13.96 -9.75
N VAL A 106 2.51 13.62 -10.88
CA VAL A 106 3.12 14.59 -11.80
C VAL A 106 2.12 14.85 -12.92
N ASN A 107 1.63 16.08 -13.04
CA ASN A 107 0.78 16.50 -14.16
C ASN A 107 1.67 17.23 -15.17
N HIS A 108 1.73 16.73 -16.41
CA HIS A 108 2.31 17.48 -17.53
C HIS A 108 1.21 18.28 -18.21
N PRO A 109 1.15 19.62 -18.06
CA PRO A 109 0.23 20.42 -18.83
C PRO A 109 0.58 20.30 -20.32
N GLY A 110 -0.41 19.92 -21.14
CA GLY A 110 -0.24 19.92 -22.60
C GLY A 110 -0.06 21.34 -23.14
N PRO A 111 0.43 21.52 -24.38
CA PRO A 111 0.76 22.82 -24.98
C PRO A 111 -0.43 23.79 -25.22
N GLY A 112 -1.57 23.58 -24.56
CA GLY A 112 -2.71 24.50 -24.56
C GLY A 112 -3.58 24.46 -23.29
N GLY A 113 -3.15 23.74 -22.24
CA GLY A 113 -3.89 23.63 -20.99
C GLY A 113 -3.30 24.55 -19.93
N ALA A 114 -3.90 25.72 -19.72
CA ALA A 114 -3.57 26.59 -18.61
C ALA A 114 -3.57 25.81 -17.29
N ALA A 115 -2.53 26.01 -16.48
CA ALA A 115 -2.34 25.35 -15.19
C ALA A 115 -3.49 25.71 -14.23
N SER A 116 -4.48 24.81 -14.08
CA SER A 116 -5.43 24.85 -12.97
C SER A 116 -4.77 24.26 -11.73
N GLY A 117 -3.85 25.03 -11.13
CA GLY A 117 -3.33 24.74 -9.81
C GLY A 117 -4.45 24.81 -8.78
N SER A 118 -4.87 23.66 -8.25
CA SER A 118 -5.63 23.61 -7.01
C SER A 118 -4.73 24.13 -5.89
N ARG A 119 -4.98 25.37 -5.45
CA ARG A 119 -4.35 25.96 -4.27
C ARG A 119 -4.78 25.15 -3.04
N GLY A 120 -3.94 24.22 -2.60
CA GLY A 120 -3.93 23.78 -1.21
C GLY A 120 -3.31 24.90 -0.39
N ALA A 121 -4.15 25.69 0.28
CA ALA A 121 -3.70 26.70 1.23
C ALA A 121 -3.16 26.00 2.48
N GLY A 122 -1.93 26.33 2.87
CA GLY A 122 -1.25 25.84 4.06
C GLY A 122 0.19 26.32 4.06
N THR A 123 0.39 27.54 4.56
CA THR A 123 1.64 28.31 4.56
C THR A 123 2.71 27.68 5.46
N ALA A 124 3.81 27.21 4.88
CA ALA A 124 5.07 27.02 5.61
C ALA A 124 5.84 28.34 5.59
N GLU A 125 5.66 29.15 6.63
CA GLU A 125 6.47 30.34 6.86
C GLU A 125 7.83 29.90 7.42
N ARG A 126 8.89 30.05 6.62
CA ARG A 126 10.28 29.89 7.07
C ARG A 126 10.69 31.18 7.78
N PRO A 127 11.12 31.16 9.07
CA PRO A 127 11.86 32.28 9.61
C PRO A 127 13.23 32.37 8.90
N GLY A 128 13.55 33.58 8.47
CA GLY A 128 14.64 33.88 7.55
C GLY A 128 16.05 33.64 8.10
N ALA A 129 16.97 33.50 7.16
CA ALA A 129 18.41 33.59 7.39
C ALA A 129 18.85 35.06 7.20
N GLY A 130 19.68 35.55 8.12
CA GLY A 130 20.59 36.68 7.89
C GLY A 130 20.55 37.78 8.95
N HIS A 131 21.46 37.73 9.92
CA HIS A 131 22.65 38.61 10.00
C HIS A 131 23.82 37.77 10.52
#